data_AF-A0A4Q5SBW1-F1
#
_entry.id   AF-A0A4Q5SBW1-F1
#
_cell.length_a   1.000
_cell.length_b   1.000
_cell.length_c   1.000
_cell.angle_alpha   90.00
_cell.angle_beta   90.00
_cell.angle_gamma   90.00
#
_symmetry.space_group_name_H-M   'P 1'
#
loop_
_entity.id
_entity.type
_entity.pdbx_description
1 polymer ?
#
loop_
_entity_poly.entity_id
_entity_poly.type
_entity_poly.pdbx_seq_one_letter_code
_entity_poly.pdbx_strand_id
1 'polypeptide(L)'
;MATADALLRSGDLDGARKALVEIVRARPQDAEARMFLFQLLAIAGEWDKARTHLNMLAQLSPEAQMLSVAYGQAIEAEAMRAAVFRGETAAPILTRDAEWAKDIAEALRLSIKGEHDAADAARERAFDAAPGW
;
A
#
# COMPACT_ATOMS: atom_id res chain seq x y z
N MET A 1 5.89 24.68 -3.13
CA MET A 1 6.67 23.51 -2.68
C MET A 1 7.17 23.74 -1.25
N ALA A 2 8.10 24.67 -1.00
CA ALA A 2 8.70 24.93 0.32
C ALA A 2 7.75 24.96 1.55
N THR A 3 6.55 25.53 1.42
CA THR A 3 5.54 25.51 2.49
C THR A 3 5.04 24.09 2.80
N ALA A 4 4.73 23.28 1.78
CA ALA A 4 4.32 21.90 1.96
C ALA A 4 5.45 21.04 2.53
N ASP A 5 6.69 21.25 2.08
CA ASP A 5 7.88 20.60 2.65
C ASP A 5 8.07 20.92 4.14
N ALA A 6 7.94 22.18 4.53
CA ALA A 6 8.07 22.59 5.92
C ALA A 6 6.99 21.96 6.80
N LEU A 7 5.73 21.94 6.33
CA LEU A 7 4.61 21.31 7.03
C LEU A 7 4.80 19.80 7.18
N LEU A 8 5.27 19.11 6.14
CA LEU A 8 5.61 17.70 6.23
C LEU A 8 6.70 17.44 7.27
N ARG A 9 7.79 18.24 7.25
CA ARG A 9 8.89 18.10 8.20
C ARG A 9 8.48 18.36 9.65
N SER A 10 7.47 19.20 9.88
CA SER A 10 6.90 19.40 11.22
C SER A 10 5.87 18.34 11.62
N GLY A 11 5.59 17.35 10.76
CA GLY A 11 4.61 16.30 11.01
C GLY A 11 3.16 16.69 10.69
N ASP A 12 2.92 17.89 10.14
CA ASP A 12 1.59 18.34 9.73
C ASP A 12 1.25 17.84 8.32
N LEU A 13 0.89 16.56 8.25
CA LEU A 13 0.49 15.91 6.99
C LEU A 13 -0.74 16.56 6.37
N ASP A 14 -1.70 16.98 7.19
CA ASP A 14 -2.94 17.61 6.71
C ASP A 14 -2.69 19.01 6.14
N GLY A 15 -1.84 19.80 6.81
CA GLY A 15 -1.39 21.09 6.32
C GLY A 15 -0.62 20.95 5.01
N ALA A 16 0.34 20.01 4.94
CA ALA A 16 1.09 19.73 3.73
C ALA A 16 0.16 19.35 2.56
N ARG A 17 -0.84 18.47 2.82
CA ARG A 17 -1.83 18.05 1.83
C ARG A 17 -2.66 19.23 1.33
N LYS A 18 -3.17 20.08 2.22
CA LYS A 18 -3.94 21.29 1.84
C LYS A 18 -3.09 22.22 0.97
N ALA A 19 -1.85 22.49 1.36
CA ALA A 19 -0.94 23.34 0.59
C ALA A 19 -0.69 22.78 -0.82
N LEU A 20 -0.47 21.47 -0.94
CA LEU A 20 -0.26 20.80 -2.23
C LEU A 20 -1.51 20.81 -3.11
N VAL A 21 -2.70 20.62 -2.54
CA VAL A 21 -3.96 20.73 -3.28
C VAL A 21 -4.12 22.11 -3.89
N GLU A 22 -3.85 23.18 -3.13
CA GLU A 22 -3.92 24.55 -3.65
C GLU A 22 -2.89 24.80 -4.76
N ILE A 23 -1.67 24.28 -4.62
CA ILE A 23 -0.64 24.38 -5.66
C ILE A 23 -1.09 23.68 -6.95
N VAL A 24 -1.61 22.46 -6.86
CA VAL A 24 -2.06 21.67 -8.02
C VAL A 24 -3.31 22.30 -8.64
N ARG A 25 -4.21 22.91 -7.85
CA ARG A 25 -5.35 23.68 -8.39
C ARG A 25 -4.90 24.89 -9.19
N ALA A 26 -3.92 25.64 -8.67
CA ALA A 26 -3.38 26.81 -9.35
C ALA A 26 -2.53 26.44 -10.58
N ARG A 27 -1.82 25.30 -10.54
CA ARG A 27 -0.92 24.84 -11.60
C ARG A 27 -1.14 23.35 -11.89
N PRO A 28 -2.18 22.97 -12.65
CA PRO A 28 -2.56 21.57 -12.85
C PRO A 28 -1.51 20.69 -13.53
N GLN A 29 -0.60 21.29 -14.30
CA GLN A 29 0.50 20.63 -15.01
C GLN A 29 1.82 20.59 -14.20
N ASP A 30 1.83 21.08 -12.96
CA ASP A 30 2.99 20.97 -12.06
C ASP A 30 3.13 19.51 -11.61
N ALA A 31 3.92 18.74 -12.38
CA ALA A 31 4.14 17.32 -12.16
C ALA A 31 4.82 17.05 -10.82
N GLU A 32 5.71 17.94 -10.37
CA GLU A 32 6.43 17.80 -9.11
C GLU A 32 5.47 17.92 -7.91
N ALA A 33 4.65 18.97 -7.90
CA ALA A 33 3.63 19.14 -6.85
C ALA A 33 2.59 18.00 -6.86
N ARG A 34 2.22 17.52 -8.05
CA ARG A 34 1.28 16.40 -8.19
C ARG A 34 1.89 15.07 -7.74
N MET A 35 3.17 14.84 -7.99
CA MET A 35 3.93 13.68 -7.48
C MET A 35 3.95 13.70 -5.95
N PHE A 36 4.28 14.85 -5.37
CA PHE A 36 4.31 15.00 -3.92
C PHE A 36 2.91 14.78 -3.31
N LEU A 37 1.86 15.34 -3.92
CA LEU A 37 0.49 15.11 -3.47
C LEU A 37 0.10 13.63 -3.54
N PHE A 38 0.45 12.93 -4.63
CA PHE A 38 0.22 11.49 -4.75
C PHE A 38 0.90 10.71 -3.62
N GLN A 39 2.18 10.97 -3.34
CA GLN A 39 2.93 10.27 -2.29
C GLN A 39 2.31 10.49 -0.91
N LEU A 40 1.89 11.71 -0.61
CA LEU A 40 1.26 12.05 0.67
C LEU A 40 -0.10 11.35 0.83
N LEU A 41 -0.90 11.29 -0.23
CA LEU A 41 -2.17 10.55 -0.23
C LEU A 41 -1.96 9.05 -0.03
N ALA A 42 -0.92 8.47 -0.62
CA ALA A 42 -0.56 7.07 -0.42
C ALA A 42 -0.15 6.79 1.04
N ILE A 43 0.66 7.66 1.64
CA ILE A 43 1.03 7.54 3.07
C ILE A 43 -0.20 7.64 3.98
N ALA A 44 -1.15 8.52 3.64
CA ALA A 44 -2.40 8.69 4.38
C ALA A 44 -3.42 7.55 4.15
N GLY A 45 -3.12 6.58 3.28
CA GLY A 45 -4.05 5.50 2.92
C GLY A 45 -5.24 5.94 2.06
N GLU A 46 -5.20 7.14 1.47
CA GLU A 46 -6.23 7.67 0.58
C GLU A 46 -6.08 7.11 -0.85
N TRP A 47 -6.21 5.79 -0.98
CA TRP A 47 -5.84 5.01 -2.18
C TRP A 47 -6.49 5.48 -3.48
N ASP A 48 -7.80 5.76 -3.48
CA ASP A 48 -8.52 6.20 -4.68
C ASP A 48 -8.02 7.56 -5.18
N LYS A 49 -7.75 8.48 -4.25
CA LYS A 49 -7.21 9.80 -4.59
C LYS A 49 -5.77 9.67 -5.07
N ALA A 50 -4.95 8.88 -4.38
CA ALA A 50 -3.58 8.60 -4.81
C ALA A 50 -3.55 8.06 -6.24
N ARG A 51 -4.40 7.08 -6.56
CA ARG A 51 -4.54 6.51 -7.90
C ARG A 51 -4.95 7.55 -8.94
N THR A 52 -5.89 8.43 -8.59
CA THR A 52 -6.34 9.48 -9.50
C THR A 52 -5.18 10.44 -9.86
N HIS A 53 -4.40 10.87 -8.87
CA HIS A 53 -3.22 11.73 -9.12
C HIS A 53 -2.13 11.01 -9.93
N LEU A 54 -1.92 9.73 -9.67
CA LEU A 54 -0.97 8.89 -10.39
C LEU A 54 -1.35 8.73 -11.88
N ASN A 55 -2.63 8.47 -12.17
CA ASN A 55 -3.14 8.40 -13.55
C ASN A 55 -2.98 9.74 -14.27
N MET A 56 -3.19 10.86 -13.58
CA MET A 56 -2.95 12.20 -14.16
C MET A 56 -1.47 12.44 -14.45
N LEU A 57 -0.56 12.01 -13.56
CA LEU A 57 0.89 12.09 -13.78
C LEU A 57 1.32 11.32 -15.04
N ALA A 58 0.77 10.12 -15.26
CA ALA A 58 1.04 9.31 -16.45
C ALA A 58 0.68 10.01 -17.78
N GLN A 59 -0.23 10.99 -17.75
CA GLN A 59 -0.57 11.80 -18.92
C GLN A 59 0.42 12.95 -19.17
N LEU A 60 1.25 13.32 -18.18
CA LEU A 60 2.16 14.47 -18.26
C LEU A 60 3.54 14.10 -18.83
N SER A 61 4.04 12.88 -18.61
CA SER A 61 5.28 12.42 -19.23
C SER A 61 5.38 10.89 -19.35
N PRO A 62 6.16 10.36 -20.31
CA PRO A 62 6.43 8.91 -20.42
C PRO A 62 7.08 8.30 -19.18
N GLU A 63 7.97 9.01 -18.50
CA GLU A 63 8.63 8.55 -17.28
C GLU A 63 7.61 8.31 -16.17
N ALA A 64 6.60 9.19 -16.08
CA ALA A 64 5.50 9.05 -15.13
C ALA A 64 4.56 7.87 -15.46
N GLN A 65 4.55 7.36 -16.69
CA GLN A 65 3.74 6.18 -17.06
C GLN A 65 4.28 4.92 -16.40
N MET A 66 5.58 4.66 -16.48
CA MET A 66 6.20 3.50 -15.81
C MET A 66 5.98 3.56 -14.30
N LEU A 67 6.13 4.77 -13.72
CA LEU A 67 5.89 5.00 -12.31
C LEU A 67 4.42 4.73 -11.94
N SER A 68 3.48 5.14 -12.79
CA SER A 68 2.06 4.88 -12.60
C SER A 68 1.69 3.40 -12.61
N VAL A 69 2.37 2.58 -13.43
CA VAL A 69 2.16 1.13 -13.42
C VAL A 69 2.65 0.51 -12.12
N ALA A 70 3.90 0.80 -11.72
CA ALA A 70 4.52 0.19 -10.54
C ALA A 70 3.79 0.57 -9.24
N TYR A 71 3.55 1.86 -9.01
CA TYR A 71 2.81 2.29 -7.81
C TYR A 71 1.33 1.89 -7.88
N GLY A 72 0.79 1.73 -9.08
CA GLY A 72 -0.54 1.20 -9.24
C GLY A 72 -0.69 -0.21 -8.68
N GLN A 73 0.22 -1.12 -9.07
CA GLN A 73 0.25 -2.47 -8.52
C GLN A 73 0.41 -2.48 -7.00
N ALA A 74 1.23 -1.57 -6.45
CA ALA A 74 1.41 -1.44 -5.00
C ALA A 74 0.10 -1.01 -4.31
N ILE A 75 -0.64 -0.04 -4.85
CA ILE A 75 -1.95 0.38 -4.31
C ILE A 75 -2.97 -0.77 -4.34
N GLU A 76 -3.00 -1.55 -5.42
CA GLU A 76 -3.87 -2.73 -5.51
C GLU A 76 -3.48 -3.81 -4.49
N ALA A 77 -2.18 -4.01 -4.27
CA ALA A 77 -1.67 -4.92 -3.25
C ALA A 77 -2.10 -4.49 -1.84
N GLU A 78 -2.22 -3.19 -1.56
CA GLU A 78 -2.75 -2.69 -0.29
C GLU A 78 -4.23 -3.01 -0.09
N ALA A 79 -5.05 -2.88 -1.14
CA ALA A 79 -6.45 -3.31 -1.10
C ALA A 79 -6.56 -4.82 -0.85
N MET A 80 -5.74 -5.62 -1.54
CA MET A 80 -5.66 -7.07 -1.33
C MET A 80 -5.22 -7.42 0.10
N ARG A 81 -4.19 -6.75 0.62
CA ARG A 81 -3.72 -6.94 2.00
C ARG A 81 -4.83 -6.69 3.00
N ALA A 82 -5.57 -5.60 2.83
CA ALA A 82 -6.70 -5.28 3.70
C ALA A 82 -7.81 -6.35 3.62
N ALA A 83 -8.13 -6.86 2.42
CA ALA A 83 -9.11 -7.94 2.25
C ALA A 83 -8.66 -9.25 2.91
N VAL A 84 -7.37 -9.59 2.82
CA VAL A 84 -6.76 -10.75 3.48
C VAL A 84 -6.93 -10.66 5.00
N PHE A 85 -6.59 -9.52 5.61
CA PHE A 85 -6.71 -9.35 7.06
C PHE A 85 -8.17 -9.26 7.54
N ARG A 86 -9.12 -8.93 6.68
CA ARG A 86 -10.56 -9.05 6.96
C ARG A 86 -11.13 -10.45 6.74
N GLY A 87 -10.35 -11.37 6.16
CA GLY A 87 -10.78 -12.74 5.84
C GLY A 87 -11.69 -12.84 4.62
N GLU A 88 -11.76 -11.79 3.80
CA GLU A 88 -12.54 -11.77 2.56
C GLU A 88 -11.89 -12.59 1.44
N THR A 89 -10.57 -12.73 1.50
CA THR A 89 -9.77 -13.54 0.57
C THR A 89 -8.60 -14.20 1.29
N ALA A 90 -8.12 -15.33 0.77
CA ALA A 90 -6.92 -15.98 1.29
C ALA A 90 -5.66 -15.21 0.88
N ALA A 91 -4.62 -15.23 1.72
CA ALA A 91 -3.32 -14.68 1.37
C ALA A 91 -2.73 -15.46 0.18
N PRO A 92 -2.40 -14.80 -0.95
CA PRO A 92 -1.79 -15.49 -2.07
C PRO A 92 -0.36 -15.90 -1.72
N ILE A 93 -0.01 -17.16 -2.04
CA ILE A 93 1.35 -17.67 -1.88
C ILE A 93 1.99 -17.74 -3.27
N LEU A 94 3.11 -17.04 -3.45
CA LEU A 94 3.80 -16.93 -4.74
C LEU A 94 4.52 -18.22 -5.16
N THR A 95 4.95 -19.04 -4.20
CA THR A 95 5.68 -20.27 -4.46
C THR A 95 4.83 -21.50 -4.14
N ARG A 96 4.90 -22.52 -5.00
CA ARG A 96 4.13 -23.76 -4.79
C ARG A 96 4.75 -24.66 -3.72
N ASP A 97 6.06 -24.54 -3.52
CA ASP A 97 6.87 -25.45 -2.70
C ASP A 97 7.06 -24.97 -1.25
N ALA A 98 6.47 -23.84 -0.87
CA ALA A 98 6.53 -23.32 0.50
C ALA A 98 5.30 -23.78 1.31
N GLU A 99 5.27 -25.07 1.69
CA GLU A 99 4.22 -25.60 2.58
C GLU A 99 4.13 -24.79 3.89
N TRP A 100 5.28 -24.39 4.45
CA TRP A 100 5.35 -23.51 5.62
C TRP A 100 4.57 -22.19 5.43
N ALA A 101 4.60 -21.61 4.22
CA ALA A 101 3.91 -20.35 3.94
C ALA A 101 2.39 -20.55 3.82
N LYS A 102 1.94 -21.73 3.38
CA LYS A 102 0.52 -22.09 3.40
C LYS A 102 0.00 -22.22 4.83
N ASP A 103 0.77 -22.82 5.73
CA ASP A 103 0.42 -22.90 7.15
C ASP A 103 0.36 -21.50 7.81
N ILE A 104 1.23 -20.55 7.42
CA ILE A 104 1.09 -19.14 7.86
C ILE A 104 -0.21 -18.50 7.37
N ALA A 105 -0.57 -18.68 6.10
CA ALA A 105 -1.83 -18.15 5.56
C ALA A 105 -3.05 -18.78 6.25
N GLU A 106 -2.98 -20.08 6.54
CA GLU A 106 -4.02 -20.81 7.26
C GLU A 106 -4.15 -20.33 8.71
N ALA A 107 -3.03 -20.11 9.40
CA ALA A 107 -3.04 -19.54 10.75
C ALA A 107 -3.73 -18.17 10.81
N LEU A 108 -3.49 -17.30 9.82
CA LEU A 108 -4.18 -16.03 9.70
C LEU A 108 -5.70 -16.23 9.51
N ARG A 109 -6.10 -17.14 8.62
CA ARG A 109 -7.51 -17.47 8.37
C ARG A 109 -8.21 -18.02 9.62
N LEU A 110 -7.56 -18.89 10.38
CA LEU A 110 -8.06 -19.46 11.63
C LEU A 110 -8.20 -18.38 12.71
N SER A 111 -7.21 -17.48 12.81
CA SER A 111 -7.24 -16.37 13.77
C SER A 111 -8.43 -15.43 13.51
N ILE A 112 -8.72 -15.12 12.25
CA ILE A 112 -9.86 -14.27 11.85
C ILE A 112 -11.19 -14.92 12.25
N LYS A 113 -11.28 -16.26 12.24
CA LYS A 113 -12.46 -17.01 12.69
C LYS A 113 -12.58 -17.16 14.22
N GLY A 114 -11.56 -16.74 14.98
CA GLY A 114 -11.50 -16.94 16.43
C GLY A 114 -11.03 -18.34 16.86
N GLU A 115 -10.55 -19.17 15.92
CA GLU A 115 -10.03 -20.51 16.18
C GLU A 115 -8.56 -20.42 16.63
N HIS A 116 -8.32 -19.76 17.77
CA HIS A 116 -6.97 -19.36 18.20
C HIS A 116 -6.01 -20.53 18.42
N ASP A 117 -6.45 -21.59 19.12
CA ASP A 117 -5.61 -22.78 19.36
C ASP A 117 -5.16 -23.46 18.05
N ALA A 118 -6.08 -23.57 17.09
CA ALA A 118 -5.78 -24.14 15.78
C ALA A 118 -4.85 -23.23 14.97
N ALA A 119 -5.02 -21.91 15.09
CA ALA A 119 -4.14 -20.95 14.46
C ALA A 119 -2.71 -21.05 15.00
N ASP A 120 -2.53 -21.21 16.31
CA ASP A 120 -1.22 -21.34 16.94
C ASP A 120 -0.55 -22.64 16.54
N ALA A 121 -1.27 -23.76 16.54
CA ALA A 121 -0.75 -25.02 16.02
C ALA A 121 -0.32 -24.94 14.53
N ALA A 122 -1.01 -24.13 13.72
CA ALA A 122 -0.61 -23.88 12.33
C ALA A 122 0.66 -23.02 12.24
N ARG A 123 0.82 -22.01 13.10
CA ARG A 123 2.07 -21.22 13.18
C ARG A 123 3.26 -22.08 13.57
N GLU A 124 3.09 -22.94 14.56
CA GLU A 124 4.13 -23.87 15.01
C GLU A 124 4.62 -24.76 13.86
N ARG A 125 3.70 -25.44 13.15
CA ARG A 125 4.06 -26.24 11.97
C ARG A 125 4.78 -25.42 10.91
N ALA A 126 4.31 -24.20 10.63
CA ALA A 126 4.95 -23.32 9.67
C ALA A 126 6.40 -23.01 10.07
N PHE A 127 6.64 -22.62 11.32
CA PHE A 127 7.98 -22.23 11.77
C PHE A 127 8.93 -23.43 11.89
N ASP A 128 8.43 -24.60 12.27
CA ASP A 128 9.21 -25.85 12.28
C ASP A 128 9.61 -26.29 10.87
N ALA A 129 8.74 -26.10 9.88
CA ALA A 129 8.98 -26.46 8.48
C ALA A 129 9.70 -25.37 7.66
N ALA A 130 9.85 -24.17 8.21
CA ALA A 130 10.52 -23.07 7.52
C ALA A 130 12.01 -23.41 7.33
N PRO A 131 12.59 -23.12 6.15
CA PRO A 131 14.01 -23.38 5.93
C PRO A 131 14.85 -22.53 6.89
N GLY A 132 15.70 -23.18 7.67
CA GLY A 132 16.78 -22.51 8.39
C GLY A 132 17.78 -21.96 7.38
N TRP A 133 18.09 -20.67 7.47
CA TRP A 133 19.18 -20.04 6.71
C TRP A 133 20.50 -20.17 7.46
#